data_AF-A0A959RE85-F1
#
_entry.id   AF-A0A959RE85-F1
#
_cell.length_a   1.000
_cell.length_b   1.000
_cell.length_c   1.000
_cell.angle_alpha   90.00
_cell.angle_beta   90.00
_cell.angle_gamma   90.00
#
_symmetry.space_group_name_H-M   'P 1'
#
loop_
_entity.id
_entity.type
_entity.pdbx_description
1 polymer ?
#
loop_
_entity_poly.entity_id
_entity_poly.type
_entity_poly.pdbx_seq_one_letter_code
_entity_poly.pdbx_strand_id
1 'polypeptide(L)'
;MAKTLIVERHAWETGGGQQQLQFVLRVAKAFFPNHRRTTYINVNVFPPNKLGFKPFTKKISISKEYPNGTRRTNGFSEIGSLLHNTSAFIFFEETGTKGNYNVWWQLDKAIVAAKYKNWHQGVNNQNGRGRLSTIVSTKVPNPIVRI
;
A
#
# COMPACT_ATOMS: atom_id res chain seq x y z
N MET A 1 15.86 3.83 11.51
CA MET A 1 14.40 4.07 11.69
C MET A 1 13.66 3.28 10.64
N ALA A 2 12.53 2.64 11.00
CA ALA A 2 11.70 1.91 10.06
C ALA A 2 11.10 2.86 9.03
N LYS A 3 11.12 2.49 7.75
CA LYS A 3 10.48 3.26 6.69
C LYS A 3 9.02 2.85 6.55
N THR A 4 8.17 3.81 6.22
CA THR A 4 6.78 3.57 5.85
C THR A 4 6.53 4.02 4.42
N LEU A 5 6.10 3.09 3.57
CA LEU A 5 5.54 3.38 2.26
C LEU A 5 4.06 3.72 2.41
N ILE A 6 3.66 4.86 1.87
CA ILE A 6 2.27 5.34 1.86
C ILE A 6 1.83 5.37 0.40
N VAL A 7 0.72 4.69 0.08
CA VAL A 7 0.24 4.52 -1.30
C VAL A 7 -1.24 4.78 -1.35
N GLU A 8 -1.65 5.67 -2.25
CA GLU A 8 -3.04 5.92 -2.55
C GLU A 8 -3.65 4.72 -3.31
N ARG A 9 -4.79 4.26 -2.81
CA ARG A 9 -5.69 3.33 -3.48
C ARG A 9 -6.90 4.13 -3.97
N HIS A 10 -7.24 3.98 -5.24
CA HIS A 10 -8.45 4.59 -5.81
C HIS A 10 -9.63 3.63 -5.83
N ALA A 11 -10.83 4.18 -5.70
CA ALA A 11 -12.08 3.44 -5.85
C ALA A 11 -12.21 2.76 -7.22
N TRP A 12 -11.69 3.37 -8.29
CA TRP A 12 -11.82 2.86 -9.67
C TRP A 12 -10.84 1.73 -10.03
N GLU A 13 -9.98 1.27 -9.12
CA GLU A 13 -9.14 0.07 -9.36
C GLU A 13 -9.98 -1.24 -9.41
N THR A 14 -11.28 -1.12 -9.67
CA THR A 14 -12.38 -2.10 -9.70
C THR A 14 -12.52 -2.82 -11.04
N GLY A 15 -11.47 -3.45 -11.54
CA GLY A 15 -11.54 -4.29 -12.75
C GLY A 15 -10.87 -5.66 -12.59
N GLY A 16 -11.64 -6.74 -12.82
CA GLY A 16 -11.20 -8.09 -13.16
C GLY A 16 -10.44 -8.94 -12.13
N GLY A 17 -9.92 -8.36 -11.04
CA GLY A 17 -9.11 -9.16 -10.12
C GLY A 17 -8.77 -8.58 -8.76
N GLN A 18 -9.54 -7.63 -8.21
CA GLN A 18 -9.67 -7.08 -6.83
C GLN A 18 -8.58 -7.38 -5.76
N GLN A 19 -7.32 -7.59 -6.12
CA GLN A 19 -6.27 -8.14 -5.25
C GLN A 19 -4.95 -7.38 -5.38
N GLN A 20 -4.93 -6.35 -6.23
CA GLN A 20 -3.71 -5.69 -6.66
C GLN A 20 -3.77 -4.19 -6.31
N LEU A 21 -2.89 -3.79 -5.40
CA LEU A 21 -2.52 -2.39 -5.22
C LEU A 21 -1.36 -2.11 -6.17
N GLN A 22 -1.54 -1.17 -7.08
CA GLN A 22 -0.46 -0.73 -7.95
C GLN A 22 0.36 0.36 -7.27
N PHE A 23 1.67 0.40 -7.53
CA PHE A 23 2.59 1.36 -6.93
C PHE A 23 3.12 2.37 -7.95
N VAL A 24 3.48 3.57 -7.48
CA VAL A 24 4.36 4.47 -8.25
C VAL A 24 5.75 3.84 -8.31
N LEU A 25 6.23 3.55 -9.52
CA LEU A 25 7.41 2.71 -9.74
C LEU A 25 8.67 3.20 -9.02
N ARG A 26 8.97 4.50 -9.12
CA ARG A 26 10.14 5.10 -8.47
C ARG A 26 10.11 4.86 -6.96
N VAL A 27 8.94 5.05 -6.34
CA VAL A 27 8.73 4.83 -4.91
C VAL A 27 8.84 3.34 -4.57
N ALA A 28 8.23 2.46 -5.37
CA ALA A 28 8.32 1.03 -5.19
C ALA A 28 9.75 0.47 -5.31
N LYS A 29 10.57 1.02 -6.22
CA LYS A 29 11.99 0.66 -6.38
C LYS A 29 12.83 1.08 -5.17
N ALA A 30 12.50 2.22 -4.58
CA ALA A 30 13.19 2.73 -3.39
C ALA A 30 12.79 1.98 -2.10
N PHE A 31 11.58 1.43 -2.05
CA PHE A 31 11.06 0.74 -0.86
C PHE A 31 11.26 -0.77 -0.89
N PHE A 32 10.80 -1.45 -1.95
CA PHE A 32 10.87 -2.90 -2.02
C PHE A 32 12.16 -3.36 -2.72
N PRO A 33 12.97 -4.23 -2.07
CA PRO A 33 14.18 -4.75 -2.69
C PRO A 33 13.84 -5.58 -3.95
N ASN A 34 14.77 -5.59 -4.91
CA ASN A 34 14.71 -6.37 -6.15
C ASN A 34 13.48 -6.10 -7.05
N HIS A 35 13.64 -5.22 -8.03
CA HIS A 35 12.59 -4.85 -8.99
C HIS A 35 12.54 -5.75 -10.24
N ARG A 36 13.58 -6.57 -10.45
CA ARG A 36 13.70 -7.44 -11.65
C ARG A 36 12.95 -8.76 -11.54
N ARG A 37 12.61 -9.18 -10.31
CA ARG A 37 11.88 -10.43 -10.03
C ARG A 37 10.71 -10.17 -9.10
N THR A 38 9.69 -11.03 -9.18
CA THR A 38 8.62 -11.05 -8.19
C THR A 38 9.20 -11.43 -6.84
N THR A 39 8.89 -10.64 -5.82
CA THR A 39 9.39 -10.82 -4.45
C THR A 39 8.22 -11.14 -3.54
N TYR A 40 8.39 -12.15 -2.68
CA TYR A 40 7.37 -12.49 -1.68
C TYR A 40 7.69 -11.81 -0.35
N ILE A 41 6.67 -11.27 0.30
CA ILE A 41 6.78 -10.59 1.59
C ILE A 41 5.68 -11.09 2.52
N ASN A 42 5.92 -11.02 3.83
CA ASN A 42 4.89 -11.24 4.84
C ASN A 42 4.32 -9.88 5.27
N VAL A 43 3.01 -9.81 5.41
CA VAL A 43 2.31 -8.63 5.89
C VAL A 43 1.49 -8.99 7.12
N ASN A 44 1.66 -8.21 8.19
CA ASN A 44 0.81 -8.19 9.37
C ASN A 44 -0.23 -7.10 9.16
N VAL A 45 -1.47 -7.48 8.87
CA VAL A 45 -2.55 -6.57 8.50
C VAL A 45 -3.32 -6.14 9.74
N PHE A 46 -3.42 -4.84 9.94
CA PHE A 46 -4.15 -4.17 11.01
C PHE A 46 -5.28 -3.35 10.41
N PRO A 47 -6.45 -3.98 10.16
CA PRO A 47 -7.61 -3.26 9.65
C PRO A 47 -8.13 -2.24 10.69
N PRO A 48 -8.74 -1.13 10.27
CA PRO A 48 -9.46 -0.24 11.17
C PRO A 48 -10.54 -0.99 11.95
N ASN A 49 -10.62 -0.76 13.27
CA ASN A 49 -11.60 -1.40 14.17
C ASN A 49 -13.05 -1.31 13.67
N LYS A 50 -13.40 -0.25 12.93
CA LYS A 50 -14.74 -0.02 12.37
C LYS A 50 -15.18 -1.09 11.35
N LEU A 51 -14.26 -1.89 10.82
CA LEU A 51 -14.58 -2.92 9.83
C LEU A 51 -14.81 -4.31 10.45
N GLY A 52 -14.61 -4.50 11.76
CA GLY A 52 -14.87 -5.77 12.44
C GLY A 52 -13.88 -6.91 12.12
N PHE A 53 -12.80 -6.64 11.39
CA PHE A 53 -11.78 -7.63 11.07
C PHE A 53 -10.72 -7.73 12.17
N LYS A 54 -10.36 -8.95 12.55
CA LYS A 54 -9.22 -9.19 13.45
C LYS A 54 -7.92 -8.97 12.69
N PRO A 55 -6.84 -8.51 13.36
CA PRO A 55 -5.52 -8.52 12.76
C PRO A 55 -5.12 -9.92 12.28
N PHE A 56 -4.43 -10.00 11.15
CA PHE A 56 -3.99 -11.28 10.58
C PHE A 56 -2.65 -11.13 9.85
N THR A 57 -1.93 -12.23 9.68
CA THR A 57 -0.69 -12.28 8.90
C THR A 57 -0.90 -13.08 7.63
N LYS A 58 -0.35 -12.60 6.52
CA LYS A 58 -0.35 -13.36 5.25
C LYS A 58 0.88 -13.09 4.40
N LYS A 59 1.17 -14.03 3.51
CA LYS A 59 2.19 -13.87 2.48
C LYS A 59 1.57 -13.29 1.22
N ILE A 60 2.15 -12.22 0.70
CA ILE A 60 1.78 -11.60 -0.58
C ILE A 60 2.99 -11.53 -1.49
N SER A 61 2.79 -11.20 -2.76
CA SER A 61 3.89 -10.92 -3.68
C SER A 61 3.87 -9.49 -4.21
N ILE A 62 5.05 -8.92 -4.37
CA ILE A 62 5.30 -7.69 -5.10
C ILE A 62 5.84 -8.09 -6.46
N SER A 63 5.10 -7.75 -7.52
CA SER A 63 5.49 -8.12 -8.88
C SER A 63 6.86 -7.56 -9.26
N LYS A 64 7.49 -8.19 -10.26
CA LYS A 64 8.51 -7.52 -11.08
C LYS A 64 7.93 -6.25 -11.71
N GLU A 65 8.82 -5.39 -12.18
CA GLU A 65 8.45 -4.27 -13.04
C GLU A 65 7.79 -4.78 -14.33
N TYR A 66 6.59 -4.27 -14.61
CA TYR A 66 5.90 -4.50 -15.87
C TYR A 66 6.44 -3.55 -16.95
N PRO A 67 6.34 -3.91 -18.25
CA PRO A 67 6.77 -3.04 -19.35
C PRO A 67 6.14 -1.65 -19.33
N ASN A 68 4.92 -1.53 -18.80
CA ASN A 68 4.23 -0.24 -18.63
C ASN A 68 4.72 0.59 -17.44
N GLY A 69 5.86 0.25 -16.84
CA GLY A 69 6.47 0.98 -15.75
C GLY A 69 5.66 0.92 -14.45
N THR A 70 5.02 -0.21 -14.15
CA THR A 70 4.27 -0.40 -12.90
C THR A 70 4.77 -1.61 -12.12
N ARG A 71 4.55 -1.60 -10.80
CA ARG A 71 4.65 -2.77 -9.91
C ARG A 71 3.38 -2.87 -9.11
N ARG A 72 3.01 -4.08 -8.68
CA ARG A 72 1.74 -4.35 -8.00
C ARG A 72 1.91 -5.34 -6.87
N THR A 73 1.04 -5.27 -5.87
CA THR A 73 0.80 -6.42 -4.99
C THR A 73 0.00 -7.48 -5.74
N ASN A 74 0.18 -8.75 -5.36
CA ASN A 74 -0.73 -9.84 -5.71
C ASN A 74 -1.03 -10.67 -4.46
N GLY A 75 -2.19 -11.32 -4.44
CA GLY A 75 -2.63 -12.12 -3.30
C GLY A 75 -3.07 -11.27 -2.10
N PHE A 76 -3.39 -9.99 -2.30
CA PHE A 76 -3.88 -9.09 -1.25
C PHE A 76 -5.34 -8.68 -1.53
N SER A 77 -6.22 -9.68 -1.63
CA SER A 77 -7.66 -9.52 -1.87
C SER A 77 -8.36 -8.59 -0.88
N GLU A 78 -7.88 -8.54 0.36
CA GLU A 78 -8.51 -7.78 1.44
C GLU A 78 -8.45 -6.27 1.17
N ILE A 79 -7.43 -5.78 0.46
CA ILE A 79 -7.41 -4.37 0.02
C ILE A 79 -8.55 -4.12 -0.98
N GLY A 80 -8.86 -5.06 -1.87
CA GLY A 80 -9.95 -4.88 -2.82
C GLY A 80 -11.33 -5.13 -2.22
N SER A 81 -11.48 -6.15 -1.36
CA SER A 81 -12.77 -6.50 -0.76
C SER A 81 -13.18 -5.52 0.35
N LEU A 82 -12.26 -5.12 1.22
CA LEU A 82 -12.57 -4.22 2.35
C LEU A 82 -12.74 -2.78 1.91
N LEU A 83 -12.13 -2.40 0.79
CA LEU A 83 -12.18 -1.04 0.27
C LEU A 83 -12.97 -0.94 -1.02
N HIS A 84 -13.79 -1.92 -1.40
CA HIS A 84 -14.41 -2.07 -2.73
C HIS A 84 -14.72 -0.75 -3.46
N ASN A 85 -15.37 0.22 -2.80
CA ASN A 85 -15.71 1.54 -3.37
C ASN A 85 -15.05 2.75 -2.67
N THR A 86 -14.04 2.53 -1.82
CA THR A 86 -13.48 3.57 -0.94
C THR A 86 -12.04 3.91 -1.29
N SER A 87 -11.77 5.14 -1.71
CA SER A 87 -10.39 5.59 -1.87
C SER A 87 -9.73 5.73 -0.49
N ALA A 88 -8.50 5.25 -0.34
CA ALA A 88 -7.78 5.24 0.94
C ALA A 88 -6.29 5.40 0.72
N PHE A 89 -5.54 5.69 1.79
CA PHE A 89 -4.10 5.48 1.80
C PHE A 89 -3.78 4.18 2.53
N ILE A 90 -2.99 3.33 1.89
CA ILE A 90 -2.45 2.09 2.43
C ILE A 90 -1.03 2.37 2.91
N PHE A 91 -0.70 1.90 4.11
CA PHE A 91 0.59 2.05 4.76
C PHE A 91 1.28 0.70 4.81
N PHE A 92 2.56 0.64 4.42
CA PHE A 92 3.45 -0.51 4.60
C PHE A 92 4.65 -0.06 5.44
N GLU A 93 4.76 -0.51 6.67
CA GLU A 93 5.86 -0.17 7.57
C GLU A 93 6.78 -1.37 7.79
N GLU A 94 8.09 -1.16 7.68
CA GLU A 94 9.09 -2.20 7.96
C GLU A 94 9.06 -2.59 9.45
N THR A 95 9.06 -3.89 9.77
CA THR A 95 9.03 -4.36 11.17
C THR A 95 10.42 -4.52 11.80
N GLY A 96 11.49 -4.15 11.08
CA GLY A 96 12.88 -4.47 11.44
C GLY A 96 13.34 -5.87 10.97
N THR A 97 12.41 -6.78 10.66
CA THR A 97 12.72 -8.07 10.01
C THR A 97 12.60 -7.92 8.50
N LYS A 98 13.66 -8.25 7.76
CA LYS A 98 13.67 -8.15 6.30
C LYS A 98 12.54 -8.99 5.68
N GLY A 99 11.73 -8.36 4.84
CA GLY A 99 10.62 -9.01 4.15
C GLY A 99 9.31 -9.08 4.95
N ASN A 100 9.28 -8.55 6.17
CA ASN A 100 8.07 -8.44 7.00
C ASN A 100 7.64 -6.98 7.12
N TYR A 101 6.33 -6.75 6.98
CA TYR A 101 5.76 -5.41 7.02
C TYR A 101 4.48 -5.38 7.85
N ASN A 102 4.25 -4.30 8.57
CA ASN A 102 2.94 -3.98 9.13
C ASN A 102 2.14 -3.21 8.09
N VAL A 103 0.87 -3.57 7.90
CA VAL A 103 -0.01 -2.95 6.91
C VAL A 103 -1.30 -2.47 7.54
N TRP A 104 -1.70 -1.24 7.27
CA TRP A 104 -2.98 -0.66 7.67
C TRP A 104 -3.42 0.38 6.64
N TRP A 105 -4.59 0.98 6.84
CA TRP A 105 -5.09 2.02 5.94
C TRP A 105 -5.84 3.12 6.67
N GLN A 106 -5.89 4.30 6.04
CA GLN A 106 -6.65 5.46 6.48
C GLN A 106 -7.59 5.90 5.36
N LEU A 107 -8.86 6.09 5.70
CA LEU A 107 -9.91 6.46 4.76
C LEU A 107 -9.97 7.98 4.54
N ASP A 108 -9.61 8.77 5.56
CA ASP A 108 -9.50 10.23 5.41
C ASP A 108 -8.23 10.60 4.65
N LYS A 109 -8.36 10.69 3.32
CA LYS A 109 -7.26 11.04 2.43
C LYS A 109 -6.78 12.47 2.61
N ALA A 110 -7.66 13.41 2.96
CA ALA A 110 -7.30 14.82 3.09
C ALA A 110 -6.31 15.00 4.24
N ILE A 111 -6.60 14.38 5.40
CA ILE A 111 -5.70 14.40 6.55
C ILE A 111 -4.34 13.78 6.20
N VAL A 112 -4.32 12.63 5.51
CA VAL A 112 -3.07 11.96 5.13
C VAL A 112 -2.27 12.82 4.15
N ALA A 113 -2.92 13.34 3.11
CA ALA A 113 -2.28 14.17 2.09
C ALA A 113 -1.67 15.45 2.67
N ALA A 114 -2.36 16.09 3.63
CA ALA A 114 -1.89 17.29 4.33
C ALA A 114 -0.75 16.98 5.31
N LYS A 115 -0.78 15.82 5.96
CA LYS A 115 0.19 15.43 7.00
C LYS A 115 1.57 15.08 6.44
N TYR A 116 1.62 14.39 5.30
CA TYR A 116 2.88 13.94 4.70
C TYR A 116 3.28 14.81 3.50
N LYS A 117 4.58 14.83 3.21
CA LYS A 117 5.19 15.65 2.15
C LYS A 117 5.89 14.76 1.12
N ASN A 118 6.43 15.39 0.07
CA ASN A 118 7.20 14.72 -0.99
C ASN A 118 6.40 13.62 -1.69
N TRP A 119 5.17 13.95 -2.07
CA TRP A 119 4.31 13.04 -2.83
C TRP A 119 4.85 12.85 -4.24
N HIS A 120 4.92 11.60 -4.67
CA HIS A 120 5.14 11.25 -6.07
C HIS A 120 3.83 10.80 -6.67
N GLN A 121 3.45 11.40 -7.80
CA GLN A 121 2.26 11.01 -8.52
C GLN A 121 2.61 10.03 -9.65
N GLY A 122 1.83 8.96 -9.77
CA GLY A 122 1.85 8.08 -10.92
C GLY A 122 1.39 8.81 -12.19
N VAL A 123 1.61 8.20 -13.35
CA VAL A 123 1.17 8.77 -14.63
C VAL A 123 -0.36 8.80 -14.68
N ASN A 124 -0.92 9.87 -15.23
CA ASN A 124 -2.35 9.96 -15.49
C ASN A 124 -2.78 8.87 -16.48
N ASN A 125 -4.01 8.39 -16.34
CA ASN A 125 -4.57 7.39 -17.23
C ASN A 125 -6.01 7.77 -17.61
N GLN A 126 -6.67 6.88 -18.36
CA GLN A 126 -8.06 7.05 -18.77
C GLN A 126 -9.06 7.19 -17.60
N ASN A 127 -8.66 6.84 -16.37
CA ASN A 127 -9.48 6.98 -15.16
C ASN A 127 -9.09 8.21 -14.33
N GLY A 128 -8.26 9.10 -14.88
CA GLY A 128 -7.91 10.40 -14.31
C GLY A 128 -6.49 10.48 -13.75
N ARG A 129 -6.37 11.22 -12.64
CA ARG A 129 -5.09 11.49 -11.98
C ARG A 129 -4.44 10.19 -11.50
N GLY A 130 -3.13 10.06 -11.75
CA GLY A 130 -2.37 8.94 -11.21
C GLY A 130 -2.30 8.99 -9.68
N ARG A 131 -2.09 7.83 -9.06
CA ARG A 131 -2.04 7.66 -7.60
C ARG A 131 -0.84 8.35 -6.96
N LEU A 132 -1.03 8.83 -5.74
CA LEU A 132 0.02 9.37 -4.90
C LEU A 132 0.76 8.26 -4.15
N SER A 133 2.07 8.39 -4.01
CA SER A 133 2.86 7.55 -3.12
C SER A 133 4.04 8.32 -2.55
N THR A 134 4.45 7.99 -1.33
CA THR A 134 5.67 8.54 -0.72
C THR A 134 6.28 7.54 0.26
N ILE A 135 7.54 7.75 0.63
CA ILE A 135 8.23 7.01 1.70
C ILE A 135 8.57 8.01 2.79
N VAL A 136 8.17 7.70 4.01
CA VAL A 136 8.52 8.49 5.19
C VAL A 136 9.43 7.68 6.10
N SER A 137 10.36 8.35 6.78
CA SER A 137 11.26 7.72 7.77
C SER A 137 10.82 8.00 9.21
N THR A 138 9.68 8.66 9.39
CA THR A 138 9.08 8.99 10.68
C THR A 138 8.03 7.96 11.05
N LYS A 139 7.86 7.69 12.35
CA LYS A 139 6.81 6.80 12.85
C LYS A 139 5.43 7.28 12.39
N VAL A 140 4.72 6.43 11.67
CA VAL A 140 3.33 6.69 11.25
C VAL A 140 2.40 6.12 12.31
N PRO A 141 1.47 6.90 12.88
CA PRO A 141 0.49 6.36 13.82
C PRO A 141 -0.28 5.21 13.17
N ASN A 142 -0.18 4.04 13.78
CA ASN A 142 -0.95 2.87 13.40
C ASN A 142 -2.13 2.75 14.39
N PRO A 143 -3.37 2.57 13.93
CA PRO A 143 -4.55 2.38 14.80
C PRO A 143 -4.50 1.12 15.69
N ILE A 144 -3.37 0.42 15.82
CA ILE A 144 -3.18 -0.65 16.81
C ILE A 144 -3.38 -0.06 18.21
N VAL A 145 -4.59 -0.25 18.76
CA VAL A 145 -4.76 -0.41 20.20
C VAL A 145 -4.14 -1.76 20.50
N ARG A 146 -2.96 -1.75 21.13
CA ARG A 146 -2.39 -2.97 21.70
C ARG A 146 -3.39 -3.42 22.77
N ILE A 147 -4.07 -4.54 22.52
CA ILE A 147 -4.77 -5.27 23.57
C ILE A 147 -3.68 -5.92 24.43
#